data_AF-A0A6I9NHQ2-F1
#
_entry.id   AF-A0A6I9NHQ2-F1
#
_cell.length_a   1.000
_cell.length_b   1.000
_cell.length_c   1.000
_cell.angle_alpha   90.00
_cell.angle_beta   90.00
_cell.angle_gamma   90.00
#
_symmetry.space_group_name_H-M   'P 1'
#
loop_
_entity.id
_entity.type
_entity.pdbx_description
1 polymer ?
#
loop_
_entity_poly.entity_id
_entity_poly.type
_entity_poly.pdbx_seq_one_letter_code
_entity_poly.pdbx_strand_id
1 'polypeptide(L)'
;MAANRRMKRMASSQPGFIKLKSVSGDDSLGTTRRKRLNKNKKKNWNKNIDINDVDEFLEDIRHQERTTGGLLSEKTDESLFFLDVGPPKKAERRVAPVEVKMRRGKPVRPLRIDLILQHDSLVAAPKDVLSYQLPNAKKLRRIAQKAEHLAAKGVVPRRQKKLLNLRPVEKTESKAVTDANNNPERDFYDIWAPETKITAETQSQKQTGQ
;
A
#
# COMPACT_ATOMS: atom_id res chain seq x y z
N MET A 1 -63.84 -51.92 54.32
CA MET A 1 -62.49 -51.40 54.63
C MET A 1 -61.46 -52.48 54.31
N ALA A 2 -60.80 -52.42 53.16
CA ALA A 2 -59.62 -53.23 52.86
C ALA A 2 -58.68 -52.40 51.98
N ALA A 3 -57.49 -52.08 52.50
CA ALA A 3 -56.52 -51.21 51.86
C ALA A 3 -55.59 -52.02 50.97
N ASN A 4 -55.69 -51.85 49.65
CA ASN A 4 -54.78 -52.46 48.69
C ASN A 4 -53.42 -51.75 48.73
N ARG A 5 -52.48 -52.27 49.52
CA ARG A 5 -51.08 -51.82 49.54
C ARG A 5 -50.37 -52.29 48.26
N ARG A 6 -50.07 -51.37 47.34
CA ARG A 6 -49.18 -51.63 46.20
C ARG A 6 -47.74 -51.79 46.70
N MET A 7 -47.21 -53.00 46.61
CA MET A 7 -45.78 -53.26 46.83
C MET A 7 -44.95 -52.61 45.71
N LYS A 8 -44.05 -51.68 46.09
CA LYS A 8 -43.00 -51.15 45.19
C LYS A 8 -42.01 -52.27 44.90
N ARG A 9 -41.82 -52.62 43.62
CA ARG A 9 -40.71 -53.49 43.20
C ARG A 9 -39.40 -52.73 43.38
N MET A 10 -38.63 -53.06 44.42
CA MET A 10 -37.23 -52.69 44.55
C MET A 10 -36.42 -53.56 43.58
N ALA A 11 -35.85 -52.95 42.54
CA ALA A 11 -34.87 -53.63 41.70
C ALA A 11 -33.57 -53.77 42.51
N SER A 12 -33.24 -55.01 42.85
CA SER A 12 -31.97 -55.35 43.50
C SER A 12 -30.81 -55.01 42.56
N SER A 13 -29.94 -54.13 43.04
CA SER A 13 -28.65 -53.83 42.41
C SER A 13 -27.78 -55.08 42.48
N GLN A 14 -27.71 -55.87 41.41
CA GLN A 14 -26.74 -56.94 41.28
C GLN A 14 -25.33 -56.32 41.13
N PRO A 15 -24.36 -56.64 42.00
CA PRO A 15 -22.99 -56.18 41.86
C PRO A 15 -22.28 -57.03 40.80
N GLY A 16 -22.19 -56.51 39.56
CA GLY A 16 -21.51 -57.24 38.49
C GLY A 16 -21.64 -56.65 37.08
N PHE A 17 -22.48 -55.64 36.87
CA PHE A 17 -22.57 -54.95 35.58
C PHE A 17 -22.02 -53.54 35.66
N ILE A 18 -20.99 -53.26 34.86
CA ILE A 18 -20.36 -51.95 34.72
C ILE A 18 -21.43 -50.96 34.21
N LYS A 19 -21.75 -49.94 35.01
CA LYS A 19 -22.62 -48.85 34.58
C LYS A 19 -21.79 -47.90 33.70
N LEU A 20 -21.91 -48.05 32.37
CA LEU A 20 -21.41 -47.03 31.45
C LEU A 20 -22.22 -45.75 31.69
N LYS A 21 -21.59 -44.74 32.29
CA LYS A 21 -22.13 -43.37 32.28
C LYS A 21 -22.06 -42.87 30.84
N SER A 22 -23.20 -42.68 30.20
CA SER A 22 -23.27 -41.94 28.94
C SER A 22 -22.90 -40.49 29.23
N VAL A 23 -21.66 -40.12 28.91
CA VAL A 23 -21.23 -38.73 28.82
C VAL A 23 -22.03 -38.12 27.68
N SER A 24 -22.86 -37.15 28.04
CA SER A 24 -23.49 -36.21 27.13
C SER A 24 -22.40 -35.34 26.51
N GLY A 25 -21.93 -35.73 25.34
CA GLY A 25 -21.34 -34.84 24.36
C GLY A 25 -22.33 -34.74 23.20
N ASP A 26 -23.01 -33.61 23.11
CA ASP A 26 -23.76 -33.23 21.91
C ASP A 26 -22.77 -33.13 20.76
N ASP A 27 -23.01 -33.93 19.71
CA ASP A 27 -22.75 -33.64 18.29
C ASP A 27 -22.96 -34.93 17.49
N SER A 28 -24.23 -35.29 17.28
CA SER A 28 -24.59 -36.12 16.13
C SER A 28 -26.00 -35.78 15.68
N LEU A 29 -26.06 -35.04 14.58
CA LEU A 29 -27.25 -34.88 13.77
C LEU A 29 -27.82 -36.27 13.44
N GLY A 30 -29.08 -36.49 13.84
CA GLY A 30 -29.99 -37.29 13.02
C GLY A 30 -30.19 -38.76 13.37
N THR A 31 -30.58 -39.11 14.61
CA THR A 31 -31.60 -40.17 14.82
C THR A 31 -32.18 -40.10 16.25
N THR A 32 -32.77 -38.95 16.58
CA THR A 32 -33.67 -38.92 17.75
C THR A 32 -34.93 -39.71 17.38
N ARG A 33 -35.35 -40.65 18.23
CA ARG A 33 -36.60 -41.41 18.00
C ARG A 33 -37.71 -40.41 17.73
N ARG A 34 -38.30 -40.44 16.52
CA ARG A 34 -39.39 -39.56 16.10
C ARG A 34 -40.47 -39.57 17.17
N LYS A 35 -40.60 -38.44 17.88
CA LYS A 35 -41.58 -38.29 18.94
C LYS A 35 -42.96 -38.45 18.30
N ARG A 36 -43.78 -39.35 18.85
CA ARG A 36 -45.15 -39.55 18.35
C ARG A 36 -45.96 -38.32 18.72
N LEU A 37 -46.23 -37.50 17.72
CA LEU A 37 -46.94 -36.23 17.88
C LEU A 37 -48.36 -36.36 17.34
N ASN A 38 -49.30 -35.61 17.93
CA ASN A 38 -50.69 -35.61 17.51
C ASN A 38 -50.85 -34.75 16.24
N LYS A 39 -51.05 -35.41 15.10
CA LYS A 39 -51.20 -34.80 13.77
C LYS A 39 -52.57 -34.13 13.55
N ASN A 40 -53.51 -34.25 14.49
CA ASN A 40 -54.87 -33.72 14.28
C ASN A 40 -55.00 -32.24 14.71
N LYS A 41 -54.00 -31.68 15.40
CA LYS A 41 -54.03 -30.30 15.89
C LYS A 41 -53.10 -29.40 15.07
N LYS A 42 -53.64 -28.32 14.47
CA LYS A 42 -52.86 -27.31 13.72
C LYS A 42 -51.67 -26.75 14.50
N LYS A 43 -51.84 -26.49 15.81
CA LYS A 43 -50.76 -26.01 16.69
C LYS A 43 -49.54 -26.94 16.73
N ASN A 44 -49.73 -28.23 16.49
CA ASN A 44 -48.66 -29.22 16.49
C ASN A 44 -47.94 -29.29 15.13
N TRP A 45 -48.62 -28.95 14.03
CA TRP A 45 -47.99 -28.84 12.71
C TRP A 45 -46.99 -27.70 12.68
N ASN A 46 -47.39 -26.50 13.10
CA ASN A 46 -46.51 -25.32 13.11
C ASN A 46 -45.25 -25.47 13.98
N LYS A 47 -45.24 -26.37 14.96
CA LYS A 47 -44.13 -26.54 15.92
C LYS A 47 -43.16 -27.66 15.55
N ASN A 48 -43.59 -28.58 14.70
CA ASN A 48 -42.87 -29.83 14.45
C ASN A 48 -42.60 -30.08 12.97
N ILE A 49 -43.04 -29.17 12.09
CA ILE A 49 -42.51 -29.06 10.75
C ILE A 49 -41.24 -28.22 10.85
N ASP A 50 -40.17 -28.78 10.33
CA ASP A 50 -38.94 -28.04 10.10
C ASP A 50 -39.06 -27.29 8.77
N ILE A 51 -38.96 -25.97 8.81
CA ILE A 51 -38.99 -25.09 7.63
C ILE A 51 -37.60 -24.48 7.40
N ASN A 52 -36.62 -24.77 8.26
CA ASN A 52 -35.31 -24.14 8.23
C ASN A 52 -34.61 -24.36 6.89
N ASP A 53 -34.77 -25.54 6.27
CA ASP A 53 -34.22 -25.84 4.94
C ASP A 53 -34.76 -24.87 3.85
N VAL A 54 -36.05 -24.55 3.90
CA VAL A 54 -36.67 -23.60 2.96
C VAL A 54 -36.24 -22.18 3.28
N ASP A 55 -36.18 -21.82 4.56
CA ASP A 55 -35.76 -20.48 4.98
C ASP A 55 -34.29 -20.21 4.63
N GLU A 56 -33.40 -21.17 4.89
CA GLU A 56 -31.97 -21.12 4.52
C GLU A 56 -31.81 -20.98 3.01
N PHE A 57 -32.53 -21.79 2.22
CA PHE A 57 -32.53 -21.66 0.76
C PHE A 57 -33.00 -20.27 0.28
N LEU A 58 -34.04 -19.70 0.88
CA LEU A 58 -34.53 -18.36 0.53
C LEU A 58 -33.59 -17.24 0.99
N GLU A 59 -32.89 -17.42 2.12
CA GLU A 59 -31.84 -16.51 2.57
C GLU A 59 -30.64 -16.53 1.64
N ASP A 60 -30.23 -17.71 1.18
CA ASP A 60 -29.16 -17.89 0.19
C ASP A 60 -29.50 -17.25 -1.15
N ILE A 61 -30.73 -17.43 -1.66
CA ILE A 61 -31.19 -16.74 -2.87
C ILE A 61 -31.09 -15.22 -2.71
N ARG A 62 -31.61 -14.67 -1.60
CA ARG A 62 -31.50 -13.22 -1.34
C ARG A 62 -30.07 -12.76 -1.19
N HIS A 63 -29.19 -13.60 -0.65
CA HIS A 63 -27.77 -13.28 -0.55
C HIS A 63 -27.13 -13.21 -1.94
N GLN A 64 -27.44 -14.16 -2.83
CA GLN A 64 -27.02 -14.14 -4.22
C GLN A 64 -27.55 -12.89 -4.95
N GLU A 65 -28.83 -12.57 -4.81
CA GLU A 65 -29.39 -11.35 -5.42
C GLU A 65 -28.67 -10.07 -4.99
N ARG A 66 -28.29 -9.95 -3.71
CA ARG A 66 -27.54 -8.79 -3.21
C ARG A 66 -26.09 -8.75 -3.71
N THR A 67 -25.41 -9.89 -3.73
CA THR A 67 -23.98 -9.97 -4.03
C THR A 67 -23.70 -10.01 -5.53
N THR A 68 -24.45 -10.84 -6.27
CA THR A 68 -24.27 -11.04 -7.71
C THR A 68 -25.31 -10.30 -8.55
N GLY A 69 -26.37 -9.73 -7.96
CA GLY A 69 -27.41 -9.01 -8.71
C GLY A 69 -28.38 -9.93 -9.47
N GLY A 70 -28.46 -11.21 -9.08
CA GLY A 70 -29.31 -12.24 -9.69
C GLY A 70 -28.80 -13.65 -9.42
N LEU A 71 -29.60 -14.68 -9.71
CA LEU A 71 -29.24 -16.09 -9.54
C LEU A 71 -28.02 -16.46 -10.37
N LEU A 72 -27.09 -17.21 -9.78
CA LEU A 72 -25.87 -17.61 -10.46
C LEU A 72 -26.16 -18.60 -11.61
N SER A 73 -27.19 -19.43 -11.48
CA SER A 73 -27.58 -20.46 -12.45
C SER A 73 -28.16 -19.92 -13.75
N GLU A 74 -28.70 -18.69 -13.75
CA GLU A 74 -29.29 -18.07 -14.93
C GLU A 74 -28.25 -17.32 -15.77
N LYS A 75 -27.08 -17.02 -15.20
CA LYS A 75 -26.02 -16.29 -15.87
C LYS A 75 -25.25 -17.22 -16.81
N THR A 76 -24.88 -16.69 -17.97
CA THR A 76 -24.00 -17.40 -18.90
C THR A 76 -22.57 -17.47 -18.35
N ASP A 77 -21.86 -18.55 -18.64
CA ASP A 77 -20.45 -18.73 -18.22
C ASP A 77 -19.56 -17.59 -18.72
N GLU A 78 -19.84 -17.02 -19.89
CA GLU A 78 -19.14 -15.85 -20.44
C GLU A 78 -19.26 -14.59 -19.56
N SER A 79 -20.37 -14.46 -18.83
CA SER A 79 -20.61 -13.36 -17.90
C SER A 79 -19.98 -13.63 -16.53
N LEU A 80 -19.95 -14.90 -16.11
CA LEU A 80 -19.37 -15.33 -14.85
C LEU A 80 -17.84 -15.34 -14.88
N PHE A 81 -17.27 -15.75 -16.01
CA PHE A 81 -15.84 -15.96 -16.17
C PHE A 81 -15.33 -15.15 -17.35
N PHE A 82 -14.50 -14.14 -17.06
CA PHE A 82 -13.69 -13.48 -18.07
C PHE A 82 -12.25 -13.97 -17.96
N LEU A 83 -11.67 -14.34 -19.09
CA LEU A 83 -10.24 -14.59 -19.17
C LEU A 83 -9.56 -13.23 -19.28
N ASP A 84 -9.09 -12.68 -18.15
CA ASP A 84 -8.22 -11.50 -18.14
C ASP A 84 -6.84 -11.89 -18.67
N VAL A 85 -6.77 -12.06 -19.98
CA VAL A 85 -5.50 -11.98 -20.68
C VAL A 85 -5.14 -10.50 -20.63
N GLY A 86 -4.46 -10.12 -19.54
CA GLY A 86 -3.92 -8.77 -19.36
C GLY A 86 -3.28 -8.30 -20.67
N PRO A 87 -3.24 -6.97 -20.90
CA PRO A 87 -3.20 -6.34 -22.22
C PRO A 87 -2.37 -7.18 -23.18
N PRO A 88 -2.97 -7.73 -24.26
CA PRO A 88 -2.29 -8.70 -25.11
C PRO A 88 -0.92 -8.11 -25.39
N LYS A 89 0.14 -8.80 -24.95
CA LYS A 89 1.52 -8.41 -25.25
C LYS A 89 1.49 -8.18 -26.74
N LYS A 90 1.45 -6.92 -27.16
CA LYS A 90 1.39 -6.53 -28.57
C LYS A 90 2.48 -7.37 -29.16
N ALA A 91 2.09 -8.33 -30.01
CA ALA A 91 3.04 -9.20 -30.66
C ALA A 91 4.12 -8.26 -31.14
N GLU A 92 5.32 -8.43 -30.59
CA GLU A 92 6.50 -7.64 -30.92
C GLU A 92 6.74 -7.92 -32.39
N ARG A 93 6.01 -7.20 -33.26
CA ARG A 93 6.38 -7.00 -34.63
C ARG A 93 7.74 -6.36 -34.49
N ARG A 94 8.76 -7.17 -34.77
CA ARG A 94 10.14 -6.78 -35.01
C ARG A 94 10.13 -5.64 -36.03
N VAL A 95 9.91 -4.44 -35.53
CA VAL A 95 10.08 -3.19 -36.25
C VAL A 95 10.96 -2.40 -35.33
N ALA A 96 12.07 -1.97 -35.91
CA ALA A 96 13.16 -1.17 -35.36
C ALA A 96 12.76 -0.23 -34.21
N PRO A 97 13.68 0.09 -33.28
CA PRO A 97 13.39 0.94 -32.13
C PRO A 97 12.83 2.29 -32.61
N VAL A 98 11.51 2.42 -32.60
CA VAL A 98 10.86 3.72 -32.76
C VAL A 98 10.97 4.36 -31.40
N GLU A 99 11.95 5.24 -31.29
CA GLU A 99 12.12 6.19 -30.20
C GLU A 99 10.74 6.67 -29.74
N VAL A 100 10.36 6.26 -28.53
CA VAL A 100 9.20 6.84 -27.85
C VAL A 100 9.61 8.28 -27.55
N LYS A 101 9.31 9.16 -28.51
CA LYS A 101 9.33 10.61 -28.31
C LYS A 101 8.30 10.89 -27.21
N MET A 102 8.76 10.83 -25.96
CA MET A 102 8.12 11.46 -24.83
C MET A 102 7.68 12.83 -25.32
N ARG A 103 6.38 13.11 -25.27
CA ARG A 103 5.82 14.38 -25.73
C ARG A 103 6.40 15.49 -24.86
N ARG A 104 7.58 15.98 -25.25
CA ARG A 104 8.31 17.08 -24.62
C ARG A 104 7.38 18.29 -24.68
N GLY A 105 6.82 18.69 -23.54
CA GLY A 105 6.08 19.94 -23.44
C GLY A 105 4.70 19.87 -22.81
N LYS A 106 4.18 18.71 -22.44
CA LYS A 106 2.98 18.66 -21.57
C LYS A 106 3.45 18.47 -20.13
N PRO A 107 3.34 19.49 -19.26
CA PRO A 107 3.61 19.27 -17.85
C PRO A 107 2.67 18.17 -17.37
N VAL A 108 3.25 17.11 -16.82
CA VAL A 108 2.48 16.01 -16.24
C VAL A 108 1.68 16.62 -15.10
N ARG A 109 0.35 16.44 -15.13
CA ARG A 109 -0.49 16.84 -14.00
C ARG A 109 0.05 16.11 -12.77
N PRO A 110 0.35 16.81 -11.67
CA PRO A 110 0.89 16.18 -10.47
C PRO A 110 -0.05 15.07 -10.00
N LEU A 111 0.50 14.07 -9.31
CA LEU A 111 -0.30 12.96 -8.81
C LEU A 111 -1.36 13.49 -7.86
N ARG A 112 -2.47 12.76 -7.72
CA ARG A 112 -3.56 13.16 -6.81
C ARG A 112 -3.08 13.30 -5.36
N ILE A 113 -2.12 12.47 -4.95
CA ILE A 113 -1.47 12.56 -3.64
C ILE A 113 -0.67 13.87 -3.48
N ASP A 114 -0.02 14.32 -4.55
CA ASP A 114 0.78 15.55 -4.55
C ASP A 114 -0.14 16.78 -4.56
N LEU A 115 -1.28 16.70 -5.26
CA LEU A 115 -2.33 17.72 -5.21
C LEU A 115 -2.88 17.89 -3.79
N ILE A 116 -3.13 16.80 -3.05
CA ILE A 116 -3.62 16.85 -1.66
C ILE A 116 -2.58 17.49 -0.72
N LEU A 117 -1.29 17.37 -1.05
CA LEU A 117 -0.20 17.97 -0.28
C LEU A 117 0.03 19.45 -0.64
N GLN A 118 -0.54 19.94 -1.75
CA GLN A 118 -0.48 21.36 -2.11
C GLN A 118 -1.36 22.22 -1.19
N HIS A 119 -1.04 23.50 -1.11
CA HIS A 119 -1.80 24.46 -0.29
C HIS A 119 -2.95 25.04 -1.12
N ASP A 120 -4.06 24.31 -1.19
CA ASP A 120 -5.20 24.65 -2.04
C ASP A 120 -6.07 25.80 -1.49
N SER A 121 -5.71 26.34 -0.32
CA SER A 121 -6.48 27.42 0.31
C SER A 121 -6.38 28.69 -0.53
N LEU A 122 -7.53 29.26 -0.93
CA LEU A 122 -7.60 30.61 -1.50
C LEU A 122 -7.19 31.71 -0.50
N VAL A 123 -6.92 31.33 0.75
CA VAL A 123 -6.43 32.23 1.80
C VAL A 123 -4.93 32.40 1.61
N ALA A 124 -4.49 33.66 1.54
CA ALA A 124 -3.06 33.97 1.50
C ALA A 124 -2.37 33.42 2.76
N ALA A 125 -1.19 32.83 2.57
CA ALA A 125 -0.38 32.36 3.68
C ALA A 125 -0.14 33.50 4.69
N PRO A 126 -0.13 33.20 6.00
CA PRO A 126 0.20 34.21 7.01
C PRO A 126 1.57 34.81 6.69
N LYS A 127 1.65 36.14 6.77
CA LYS A 127 2.89 36.87 6.50
C LYS A 127 3.95 36.41 7.50
N ASP A 128 5.07 35.89 7.00
CA ASP A 128 6.22 35.58 7.85
C ASP A 128 6.86 36.89 8.32
N VAL A 129 6.45 37.36 9.49
CA VAL A 129 6.89 38.62 10.10
C VAL A 129 8.41 38.66 10.29
N LEU A 130 9.08 37.52 10.45
CA LEU A 130 10.53 37.46 10.65
C LEU A 130 11.28 37.66 9.33
N SER A 131 10.77 37.10 8.22
CA SER A 131 11.38 37.30 6.89
C SER A 131 11.48 38.78 6.48
N TYR A 132 10.51 39.60 6.89
CA TYR A 132 10.50 41.05 6.62
C TYR A 132 11.33 41.86 7.62
N GLN A 133 11.65 41.27 8.78
CA GLN A 133 12.54 41.87 9.76
C GLN A 133 14.00 41.66 9.36
N LEU A 134 14.48 42.49 8.45
CA LEU A 134 15.91 42.59 8.20
C LEU A 134 16.57 43.41 9.32
N PRO A 135 17.42 42.82 10.19
CA PRO A 135 18.19 43.61 11.13
C PRO A 135 19.02 44.61 10.33
N ASN A 136 19.00 45.89 10.74
CA ASN A 136 19.61 47.01 10.00
C ASN A 136 19.02 47.31 8.61
N ALA A 137 17.73 47.04 8.36
CA ALA A 137 17.05 47.37 7.09
C ALA A 137 17.30 48.80 6.57
N LYS A 138 17.31 49.80 7.46
CA LYS A 138 17.60 51.21 7.09
C LYS A 138 19.01 51.39 6.51
N LYS A 139 20.01 50.70 7.07
CA LYS A 139 21.40 50.73 6.60
C LYS A 139 21.52 50.05 5.23
N LEU A 140 20.87 48.90 5.07
CA LEU A 140 20.85 48.18 3.79
C LEU A 140 20.19 49.02 2.68
N ARG A 141 19.07 49.69 2.98
CA ARG A 141 18.44 50.64 2.04
C ARG A 141 19.36 51.77 1.61
N ARG A 142 20.08 52.40 2.57
CA ARG A 142 21.07 53.44 2.25
C ARG A 142 22.23 52.92 1.40
N ILE A 143 22.70 51.70 1.68
CA ILE A 143 23.75 51.05 0.89
C ILE A 143 23.26 50.80 -0.53
N ALA A 144 22.04 50.28 -0.71
CA ALA A 144 21.43 50.05 -2.01
C ALA A 144 21.26 51.35 -2.81
N GLN A 145 20.68 52.39 -2.20
CA GLN A 145 20.55 53.72 -2.83
C GLN A 145 21.90 54.31 -3.24
N LYS A 146 22.91 54.18 -2.37
CA LYS A 146 24.27 54.64 -2.69
C LYS A 146 24.87 53.84 -3.84
N ALA A 147 24.63 52.53 -3.91
CA ALA A 147 25.08 51.68 -5.01
C ALA A 147 24.39 52.05 -6.33
N GLU A 148 23.06 52.27 -6.32
CA GLU A 148 22.29 52.73 -7.49
C GLU A 148 22.78 54.09 -7.99
N HIS A 149 22.99 55.05 -7.09
CA HIS A 149 23.50 56.37 -7.45
C HIS A 149 24.93 56.30 -8.01
N LEU A 150 25.79 55.42 -7.49
CA LEU A 150 27.12 55.19 -8.09
C LEU A 150 27.01 54.50 -9.46
N ALA A 151 26.10 53.54 -9.62
CA ALA A 151 25.84 52.87 -10.89
C ALA A 151 25.30 53.85 -11.95
N ALA A 152 24.39 54.75 -11.58
CA ALA A 152 23.87 55.82 -12.44
C ALA A 152 25.00 56.79 -12.86
N LYS A 153 25.98 57.02 -11.99
CA LYS A 153 27.20 57.76 -12.31
C LYS A 153 28.26 56.95 -13.07
N GLY A 154 27.98 55.68 -13.40
CA GLY A 154 28.92 54.78 -14.08
C GLY A 154 30.12 54.34 -13.21
N VAL A 155 30.08 54.60 -11.90
CA VAL A 155 31.20 54.32 -10.98
C VAL A 155 31.10 52.89 -10.45
N VAL A 156 31.93 52.01 -11.00
CA VAL A 156 32.03 50.62 -10.55
C VAL A 156 32.84 50.53 -9.23
N PRO A 157 32.34 49.82 -8.19
CA PRO A 157 33.07 49.56 -6.96
C PRO A 157 34.44 48.93 -7.19
N ARG A 158 35.42 49.29 -6.34
CA ARG A 158 36.81 48.80 -6.43
C ARG A 158 36.92 47.27 -6.49
N ARG A 159 36.07 46.54 -5.76
CA ARG A 159 36.05 45.07 -5.76
C ARG A 159 35.65 44.51 -7.14
N GLN A 160 34.61 45.07 -7.76
CA GLN A 160 34.19 44.68 -9.10
C GLN A 160 35.23 45.06 -10.16
N LYS A 161 35.83 46.26 -10.07
CA LYS A 161 36.95 46.65 -10.94
C LYS A 161 38.12 45.67 -10.84
N LYS A 162 38.49 45.24 -9.62
CA LYS A 162 39.52 44.22 -9.43
C LYS A 162 39.15 42.91 -10.12
N LEU A 163 37.92 42.43 -9.96
CA LEU A 163 37.45 41.19 -10.60
C LEU A 163 37.47 41.26 -12.13
N LEU A 164 37.06 42.39 -12.71
CA LEU A 164 37.14 42.61 -14.17
C LEU A 164 38.59 42.66 -14.68
N ASN A 165 39.51 43.15 -13.84
CA ASN A 165 40.94 43.22 -14.16
C ASN A 165 41.70 41.92 -13.86
N LEU A 166 41.07 40.93 -13.20
CA LEU A 166 41.67 39.61 -13.05
C LEU A 166 41.68 38.96 -14.43
N ARG A 167 42.87 38.50 -14.87
CA ARG A 167 42.94 37.64 -16.05
C ARG A 167 42.09 36.40 -15.80
N PRO A 168 41.26 35.96 -16.76
CA PRO A 168 40.66 34.65 -16.70
C PRO A 168 41.81 33.65 -16.60
N VAL A 169 41.96 33.03 -15.45
CA VAL A 169 42.81 31.84 -15.33
C VAL A 169 42.05 30.77 -16.10
N GLU A 170 42.66 30.24 -17.16
CA GLU A 170 42.15 29.02 -17.77
C GLU A 170 42.07 27.99 -16.66
N LYS A 171 40.84 27.59 -16.34
CA LYS A 171 40.59 26.54 -15.36
C LYS A 171 41.23 25.29 -15.94
N THR A 172 42.50 25.06 -15.61
CA THR A 172 43.09 23.73 -15.72
C THR A 172 42.12 22.79 -15.03
N GLU A 173 41.73 21.75 -15.75
CA GLU A 173 40.67 20.82 -15.41
C GLU A 173 40.62 20.63 -13.89
N SER A 174 39.49 21.00 -13.29
CA SER A 174 39.31 20.85 -11.84
C SER A 174 39.68 19.42 -11.50
N LYS A 175 40.71 19.25 -10.66
CA LYS A 175 41.09 17.95 -10.09
C LYS A 175 39.80 17.21 -9.77
N ALA A 176 39.66 16.00 -10.31
CA ALA A 176 38.46 15.17 -10.15
C ALA A 176 38.00 15.29 -8.70
N VAL A 177 36.81 15.89 -8.51
CA VAL A 177 36.23 16.04 -7.18
C VAL A 177 36.06 14.62 -6.67
N THR A 178 36.86 14.23 -5.69
CA THR A 178 36.66 12.95 -5.03
C THR A 178 35.30 13.03 -4.38
N ASP A 179 34.35 12.22 -4.85
CA ASP A 179 33.02 12.18 -4.28
C ASP A 179 33.14 11.87 -2.78
N ALA A 180 32.50 12.71 -1.97
CA ALA A 180 32.46 12.47 -0.54
C ALA A 180 31.79 11.12 -0.27
N ASN A 181 32.26 10.38 0.75
CA ASN A 181 31.76 9.04 1.07
C ASN A 181 30.24 9.00 1.39
N ASN A 182 29.61 10.16 1.61
CA ASN A 182 28.18 10.30 1.89
C ASN A 182 27.35 10.68 0.66
N ASN A 183 27.86 10.56 -0.56
CA ASN A 183 27.06 10.82 -1.76
C ASN A 183 26.01 9.70 -1.96
N PRO A 184 24.69 9.99 -1.88
CA PRO A 184 23.64 8.99 -2.08
C PRO A 184 23.53 8.49 -3.52
N GLU A 185 24.15 9.18 -4.49
CA GLU A 185 24.18 8.77 -5.90
C GLU A 185 25.37 7.86 -6.23
N ARG A 186 26.18 7.47 -5.24
CA ARG A 186 27.30 6.55 -5.46
C ARG A 186 26.76 5.15 -5.78
N ASP A 187 27.21 4.58 -6.90
CA ASP A 187 26.88 3.21 -7.27
C ASP A 187 27.24 2.23 -6.15
N PHE A 188 26.32 1.31 -5.87
CA PHE A 188 26.48 0.34 -4.79
C PHE A 188 27.68 -0.57 -5.06
N TYR A 189 28.66 -0.56 -4.15
CA TYR A 189 29.81 -1.44 -4.22
C TYR A 189 29.36 -2.86 -3.82
N ASP A 190 29.04 -3.69 -4.81
CA ASP A 190 28.65 -5.07 -4.57
C ASP A 190 29.89 -5.93 -4.28
N ILE A 191 30.10 -6.21 -2.99
CA ILE A 191 31.19 -7.05 -2.48
C ILE A 191 31.02 -8.55 -2.81
N TRP A 192 29.86 -8.96 -3.34
CA TRP A 192 29.56 -10.35 -3.70
C TRP A 192 29.43 -10.58 -5.20
N ALA A 193 29.55 -9.52 -6.01
CA ALA A 193 29.63 -9.67 -7.45
C ALA A 193 30.90 -10.48 -7.79
N PRO A 194 30.82 -11.49 -8.67
CA PRO A 194 32.03 -12.19 -9.13
C PRO A 194 32.92 -11.16 -9.81
N GLU A 195 34.09 -10.89 -9.22
CA GLU A 195 35.01 -9.81 -9.57
C GLU A 195 35.01 -9.51 -11.07
N THR A 196 34.33 -8.43 -11.49
CA THR A 196 34.55 -7.89 -12.82
C THR A 196 35.94 -7.31 -12.78
N LYS A 197 36.93 -8.07 -13.26
CA LYS A 197 38.36 -7.75 -13.38
C LYS A 197 38.56 -6.24 -13.30
N ILE A 198 38.72 -5.73 -12.09
CA ILE A 198 39.17 -4.38 -11.86
C ILE A 198 40.56 -4.41 -12.45
N THR A 199 40.81 -3.54 -13.42
CA THR A 199 42.14 -3.30 -14.00
C THR A 199 43.04 -2.80 -12.88
N ALA A 200 43.49 -3.71 -12.01
CA ALA A 200 44.48 -3.50 -10.98
C ALA A 200 45.85 -3.55 -11.65
N GLU A 201 46.08 -2.65 -12.60
CA GLU A 201 47.39 -2.40 -13.20
C GLU A 201 47.66 -0.90 -13.18
N THR A 202 47.62 -0.28 -12.00
CA THR A 202 48.26 1.03 -11.79
C THR A 202 48.70 1.21 -10.34
N GLN A 203 49.24 0.18 -9.68
CA GLN A 203 49.79 0.40 -8.33
C GLN A 203 50.80 -0.62 -7.79
N SER A 204 51.68 -1.17 -8.63
CA SER A 204 52.79 -2.01 -8.15
C SER A 204 54.07 -1.91 -8.99
N GLN A 205 54.61 -0.72 -9.26
CA GLN A 205 56.01 -0.59 -9.74
C GLN A 205 56.62 0.77 -9.36
N LYS A 206 57.11 0.89 -8.12
CA LYS A 206 58.21 1.82 -7.76
C LYS A 206 58.95 1.31 -6.53
N GLN A 207 59.57 0.13 -6.62
CA GLN A 207 60.75 -0.19 -5.81
C GLN A 207 61.69 -1.07 -6.63
N THR A 208 62.99 -0.82 -6.46
CA THR A 208 64.20 -1.48 -6.99
C THR A 208 64.78 -0.94 -8.31
N GLY A 209 65.94 -0.28 -8.18
CA GLY A 209 66.86 0.11 -9.25
C GLY A 209 67.90 1.06 -8.68
N GLN A 210 69.13 0.57 -8.55
CA GLN A 210 70.31 1.16 -7.90
C GLN A 210 70.73 2.52 -8.43
#